data_AF-A0ABD2ZEA8-F1
#
_entry.id   AF-A0ABD2ZEA8-F1
#
_cell.length_a   1.000
_cell.length_b   1.000
_cell.length_c   1.000
_cell.angle_alpha   90.00
_cell.angle_beta   90.00
_cell.angle_gamma   90.00
#
_symmetry.space_group_name_H-M   'P 1'
#
loop_
_entity.id
_entity.type
_entity.pdbx_description
1 polymer ?
#
loop_
_entity_poly.entity_id
_entity_poly.type
_entity_poly.pdbx_seq_one_letter_code
_entity_poly.pdbx_strand_id
1 'polypeptide(L)'
;MGGMGVGGHETWVRVERLEKGLCGKSRPVFFRGVATIVTKLFNIVEPDVTVFGKKDYQQWKIIQRMVRDLDFGIKVIGSDLVREPDGLAMSSRDVRLSPA
;
A
#
# COMPACT_ATOMS: atom_id res chain seq x y z
N MET A 1 -20.89 -33.56 -12.40
CA MET A 1 -21.03 -32.10 -12.53
C MET A 1 -21.04 -31.49 -11.13
N GLY A 2 -19.87 -31.13 -10.60
CA GLY A 2 -19.75 -30.44 -9.31
C GLY A 2 -19.43 -28.98 -9.57
N GLY A 3 -20.32 -28.07 -9.16
CA GLY A 3 -20.13 -26.63 -9.32
C GLY A 3 -18.94 -26.14 -8.52
N MET A 4 -17.87 -25.72 -9.20
CA MET A 4 -16.85 -24.85 -8.61
C MET A 4 -17.37 -23.42 -8.67
N GLY A 5 -17.55 -22.82 -7.49
CA GLY A 5 -18.11 -21.48 -7.35
C GLY A 5 -17.38 -20.45 -8.22
N VAL A 6 -18.15 -19.75 -9.03
CA VAL A 6 -17.73 -18.51 -9.68
C VAL A 6 -17.73 -17.45 -8.59
N GLY A 7 -16.62 -17.31 -7.85
CA GLY A 7 -16.58 -16.48 -6.64
C GLY A 7 -15.16 -16.15 -6.18
N GLY A 8 -14.31 -15.66 -7.09
CA GLY A 8 -12.96 -15.22 -6.78
C GLY A 8 -12.65 -13.86 -7.40
N HIS A 9 -11.72 -13.11 -6.81
CA HIS A 9 -11.19 -11.90 -7.42
C HIS A 9 -10.21 -12.29 -8.54
N GLU A 10 -10.43 -11.84 -9.79
CA GLU A 10 -9.62 -12.23 -10.96
C GLU A 10 -8.81 -11.07 -11.56
N THR A 11 -8.97 -9.86 -11.03
CA THR A 11 -8.29 -8.64 -11.51
C THR A 11 -7.25 -8.18 -10.49
N TRP A 12 -6.13 -7.63 -10.95
CA TRP A 12 -5.09 -7.11 -10.05
C TRP A 12 -4.32 -5.99 -10.72
N VAL A 13 -3.81 -5.08 -9.89
CA VAL A 13 -2.89 -4.02 -10.30
C VAL A 13 -1.51 -4.34 -9.75
N ARG A 14 -0.49 -4.20 -10.60
CA ARG A 14 0.92 -4.44 -10.25
C ARG A 14 1.79 -3.28 -10.70
N VAL A 15 2.79 -2.95 -9.89
CA VAL A 15 3.81 -1.95 -10.22
C VAL A 15 5.15 -2.67 -10.28
N GLU A 16 5.37 -3.37 -11.39
CA GLU A 16 6.29 -4.51 -11.49
C GLU A 16 7.73 -4.26 -11.03
N ARG A 17 8.27 -3.07 -11.31
CA ARG A 17 9.65 -2.75 -10.94
C ARG A 17 9.79 -2.33 -9.49
N LEU A 18 8.83 -1.57 -8.96
CA LEU A 18 8.91 -1.01 -7.60
C LEU A 18 8.44 -1.99 -6.52
N GLU A 19 7.61 -2.98 -6.88
CA GLU A 19 7.21 -4.05 -5.98
C GLU A 19 8.35 -5.05 -5.67
N LYS A 20 9.42 -5.05 -6.49
CA LYS A 20 10.61 -5.89 -6.29
C LYS A 20 11.59 -5.22 -5.32
N GLY A 21 12.35 -6.03 -4.58
CA GLY A 21 13.33 -5.52 -3.62
C GLY A 21 12.72 -5.12 -2.26
N LEU A 22 13.57 -4.80 -1.28
CA LEU A 22 13.17 -4.37 0.08
C LEU A 22 12.08 -5.28 0.69
N CYS A 23 10.93 -4.72 1.09
CA CYS A 23 9.81 -5.48 1.66
C CYS A 23 9.21 -6.48 0.68
N GLY A 24 9.33 -6.23 -0.63
CA GLY A 24 8.88 -7.15 -1.68
C GLY A 24 9.65 -8.46 -1.73
N LYS A 25 10.92 -8.49 -1.26
CA LYS A 25 11.70 -9.74 -1.18
C LYS A 25 11.12 -10.71 -0.15
N SER A 26 10.71 -10.21 1.01
CA SER A 26 10.12 -11.03 2.07
C SER A 26 8.62 -11.24 1.89
N ARG A 27 7.97 -10.48 0.99
CA ARG A 27 6.52 -10.50 0.79
C ARG A 27 6.15 -10.42 -0.70
N PRO A 28 6.35 -11.51 -1.47
CA PRO A 28 6.36 -11.49 -2.95
C PRO A 28 5.04 -11.07 -3.63
N VAL A 29 3.93 -10.99 -2.89
CA VAL A 29 2.62 -10.56 -3.41
C VAL A 29 1.98 -9.40 -2.65
N PHE A 30 2.67 -8.85 -1.64
CA PHE A 30 2.08 -7.85 -0.74
C PHE A 30 1.68 -6.58 -1.48
N PHE A 31 2.57 -6.05 -2.32
CA PHE A 31 2.28 -4.81 -3.04
C PHE A 31 1.26 -4.96 -4.17
N ARG A 32 1.09 -6.16 -4.75
CA ARG A 32 -0.05 -6.44 -5.64
C ARG A 32 -1.36 -6.24 -4.90
N GLY A 33 -1.46 -6.79 -3.68
CA GLY A 33 -2.65 -6.63 -2.84
C GLY A 33 -2.91 -5.16 -2.52
N VAL A 34 -1.88 -4.43 -2.08
CA VAL A 34 -1.97 -3.00 -1.77
C VAL A 34 -2.39 -2.17 -2.98
N ALA A 35 -1.72 -2.31 -4.12
CA ALA A 35 -2.06 -1.57 -5.33
C ALA A 35 -3.50 -1.87 -5.80
N THR A 36 -3.92 -3.14 -5.73
CA THR A 36 -5.27 -3.55 -6.13
C THR A 36 -6.34 -2.94 -5.23
N ILE A 37 -6.19 -3.02 -3.90
CA ILE A 37 -7.22 -2.48 -3.00
C ILE A 37 -7.25 -0.96 -3.04
N VAL A 38 -6.10 -0.28 -3.15
CA VAL A 38 -6.05 1.18 -3.25
C VAL A 38 -6.66 1.67 -4.56
N THR A 39 -6.42 0.98 -5.68
CA THR A 39 -7.09 1.29 -6.96
C THR A 39 -8.61 1.21 -6.82
N LYS A 40 -9.13 0.15 -6.17
CA LYS A 40 -10.57 0.03 -5.91
C LYS A 40 -11.09 1.18 -5.04
N LEU A 41 -10.37 1.55 -3.99
CA LEU A 41 -10.76 2.66 -3.12
C LEU A 41 -10.75 4.01 -3.85
N PHE A 42 -9.78 4.25 -4.74
CA PHE A 42 -9.77 5.47 -5.55
C PHE A 42 -10.96 5.57 -6.49
N ASN A 43 -11.38 4.46 -7.10
CA ASN A 43 -12.58 4.43 -7.94
C ASN A 43 -13.90 4.58 -7.15
N ILE A 44 -13.90 4.25 -5.85
CA ILE A 44 -15.10 4.35 -5.01
C ILE A 44 -15.23 5.74 -4.38
N VAL A 45 -14.10 6.28 -3.89
CA VAL A 45 -14.06 7.52 -3.10
C VAL A 45 -13.82 8.74 -3.98
N GLU A 46 -13.19 8.57 -5.14
CA GLU A 46 -12.82 9.63 -6.08
C GLU A 46 -12.13 10.84 -5.41
N PRO A 47 -11.04 10.62 -4.62
CA PRO A 47 -10.46 11.70 -3.84
C PRO A 47 -9.60 12.63 -4.70
N ASP A 48 -9.65 13.95 -4.46
CA ASP A 48 -8.68 14.88 -5.06
C ASP A 48 -7.26 14.70 -4.51
N VAL A 49 -7.16 14.31 -3.23
CA VAL A 49 -5.90 14.19 -2.50
C VAL A 49 -5.88 12.91 -1.67
N THR A 50 -4.73 12.25 -1.64
CA THR A 50 -4.48 11.08 -0.79
C THR A 50 -3.16 11.25 -0.04
N VAL A 51 -3.13 10.80 1.22
CA VAL A 51 -1.99 10.98 2.12
C VAL A 51 -1.50 9.62 2.60
N PHE A 52 -0.20 9.36 2.42
CA PHE A 52 0.47 8.15 2.91
C PHE A 52 1.67 8.53 3.77
N GLY A 53 1.88 7.81 4.88
CA GLY A 53 3.05 8.03 5.73
C GLY A 53 4.34 7.55 5.05
N LYS A 54 5.38 8.39 5.06
CA LYS A 54 6.73 8.05 4.54
C LYS A 54 7.41 6.93 5.32
N LYS A 55 6.89 6.55 6.49
CA LYS A 55 7.28 5.34 7.23
C LYS A 55 7.29 4.11 6.32
N ASP A 56 6.23 3.95 5.51
CA ASP A 56 6.11 2.87 4.54
C ASP A 56 6.55 3.38 3.15
N TYR A 57 7.81 3.79 3.04
CA TYR A 57 8.33 4.50 1.87
C TYR A 57 8.10 3.77 0.54
N GLN A 58 8.33 2.45 0.50
CA GLN A 58 8.12 1.65 -0.70
C GLN A 58 6.64 1.64 -1.13
N GLN A 59 5.71 1.58 -0.17
CA GLN A 59 4.27 1.67 -0.45
C GLN A 59 3.92 3.03 -1.05
N TRP A 60 4.38 4.13 -0.42
CA TRP A 60 4.13 5.48 -0.92
C TRP A 60 4.63 5.67 -2.36
N LYS A 61 5.85 5.20 -2.67
CA LYS A 61 6.40 5.27 -4.04
C LYS A 61 5.62 4.40 -5.03
N ILE A 62 5.14 3.23 -4.62
CA ILE A 62 4.29 2.36 -5.45
C ILE A 62 2.97 3.05 -5.76
N ILE A 63 2.28 3.62 -4.77
CA ILE A 63 1.02 4.33 -4.99
C ILE A 63 1.22 5.57 -5.86
N GLN A 64 2.27 6.36 -5.60
CA GLN A 64 2.58 7.51 -6.44
C GLN A 64 2.83 7.12 -7.90
N ARG A 65 3.53 6.01 -8.14
CA ARG A 65 3.78 5.49 -9.49
C ARG A 65 2.50 4.96 -10.14
N MET A 66 1.67 4.23 -9.39
CA MET A 66 0.40 3.69 -9.85
C MET A 66 -0.58 4.78 -10.26
N VAL A 67 -0.73 5.83 -9.43
CA VAL A 67 -1.58 6.99 -9.74
C VAL A 67 -1.18 7.62 -11.07
N ARG A 68 0.12 7.83 -11.25
CA ARG A 68 0.67 8.41 -12.48
C ARG A 68 0.49 7.52 -13.70
N ASP A 69 0.74 6.21 -13.58
CA ASP A 69 0.72 5.28 -14.71
C ASP A 69 -0.70 4.88 -15.13
N LEU A 70 -1.71 5.07 -14.27
CA LEU A 70 -3.13 4.82 -14.56
C LEU A 70 -3.95 6.11 -14.72
N ASP A 71 -3.27 7.25 -14.91
CA ASP A 71 -3.88 8.55 -15.20
C ASP A 71 -4.93 9.02 -14.16
N PHE A 72 -4.74 8.64 -12.89
CA PHE A 72 -5.55 9.16 -11.81
C PHE A 72 -5.26 10.66 -11.60
N GLY A 73 -6.31 11.48 -11.58
CA GLY A 73 -6.25 12.92 -11.26
C GLY A 73 -5.96 13.23 -9.78
N ILE A 74 -5.33 12.32 -9.04
CA ILE A 74 -5.23 12.34 -7.58
C ILE A 74 -3.85 12.88 -7.15
N LYS A 75 -3.82 13.86 -6.25
CA LYS A 75 -2.58 14.34 -5.65
C LYS A 75 -2.12 13.42 -4.51
N VAL A 76 -0.94 12.80 -4.66
CA VAL A 76 -0.36 11.91 -3.63
C VAL A 76 0.63 12.67 -2.74
N ILE A 77 0.31 12.81 -1.45
CA ILE A 77 1.14 13.49 -0.45
C ILE A 77 1.82 12.46 0.47
N GLY A 78 3.12 12.63 0.69
CA GLY A 78 3.87 11.86 1.68
C GLY A 78 3.92 12.62 3.01
N SER A 79 3.31 12.09 4.06
CA SER A 79 3.41 12.63 5.43
C SER A 79 4.71 12.18 6.10
N ASP A 80 5.32 13.03 6.91
CA ASP A 80 6.58 12.71 7.58
C ASP A 80 6.41 11.63 8.66
N LEU A 81 7.52 10.97 9.00
CA LEU A 81 7.53 9.93 10.00
C LEU A 81 7.32 10.53 11.39
N VAL A 82 6.23 10.16 12.05
CA VAL A 82 6.00 10.50 13.46
C VAL A 82 6.72 9.49 14.36
N ARG A 83 7.33 9.98 15.42
CA ARG A 83 8.07 9.19 16.41
C ARG A 83 7.53 9.42 17.81
N GLU A 84 7.64 8.39 18.63
CA GLU A 84 7.48 8.48 20.09
C GLU A 84 8.61 9.34 20.69
N PRO A 85 8.47 9.84 21.94
CA PRO A 85 9.49 10.68 22.59
C PRO A 85 10.89 10.04 22.68
N ASP A 86 10.95 8.71 22.70
CA ASP A 86 12.19 7.92 22.72
C ASP A 86 12.80 7.71 21.32
N GLY A 87 12.16 8.23 20.28
CA GLY A 87 12.58 8.11 18.89
C GLY A 87 12.03 6.89 18.15
N LEU A 88 11.23 6.02 18.78
CA LEU A 88 10.60 4.88 18.12
C LEU A 88 9.63 5.34 17.02
N ALA A 89 9.72 4.71 15.84
CA ALA A 89 8.84 5.03 14.71
C ALA A 89 7.41 4.50 14.95
N MET A 90 6.47 5.38 15.31
CA MET A 90 5.10 5.04 15.71
C MET A 90 4.45 3.99 14.80
N SER A 91 4.03 2.88 15.39
CA SER A 91 3.46 1.71 14.74
C SER A 91 2.31 1.15 15.56
N SER A 92 1.22 0.75 14.90
CA SER A 92 0.20 -0.09 15.57
C SER A 92 0.76 -1.44 16.04
N ARG A 93 1.96 -1.83 15.60
CA ARG A 93 2.66 -3.03 16.05
C ARG A 93 3.46 -2.84 17.32
N ASP A 94 3.66 -1.62 17.81
CA ASP A 94 4.46 -1.34 19.01
C ASP A 94 3.79 -1.94 20.26
N VAL A 95 2.46 -2.14 20.23
CA VAL A 95 1.69 -2.89 21.24
C VAL A 95 2.17 -4.34 21.46
N ARG A 96 2.97 -4.88 20.53
CA ARG A 96 3.51 -6.25 20.62
C ARG A 96 4.86 -6.31 21.33
N LEU A 97 5.46 -5.16 21.65
CA LEU A 97 6.73 -5.07 22.35
C LEU A 97 6.46 -5.21 23.85
N SER A 98 7.19 -6.11 24.52
CA SER A 98 7.30 -6.13 25.98
C SER A 98 8.46 -5.24 26.42
N PRO A 99 8.41 -4.69 27.65
CA PRO A 99 9.60 -4.12 28.28
C PRO A 99 10.77 -5.13 28.25
N ALA A 100 11.99 -4.61 28.19
CA ALA A 100 13.20 -5.42 28.29
C ALA A 100 13.38 -5.99 29.71
#